data_AF-A0A8J8DT71-F1
#
_entry.id   AF-A0A8J8DT71-F1
#
_cell.length_a   1.000
_cell.length_b   1.000
_cell.length_c   1.000
_cell.angle_alpha   90.00
_cell.angle_beta   90.00
_cell.angle_gamma   90.00
#
_symmetry.space_group_name_H-M   'P 1'
#
loop_
_entity.id
_entity.type
_entity.pdbx_description
1 polymer ?
#
loop_
_entity_poly.entity_id
_entity_poly.type
_entity_poly.pdbx_seq_one_letter_code
_entity_poly.pdbx_strand_id
1 'polypeptide(L)'
;MDLRDVLKLLALMADEIIVGVFIFLILPEIGVEIPLWAGLLVMAVLLAKDFLIAPFVLGGGANKKPEVGPERLIGRTALVVEDLSPEGVVKLDGELWKAECLDGTAKRGEKVKITAVRGTKVLVERRE
;
A
#
# COMPACT_ATOMS: atom_id res chain seq x y z
N MET A 1 7.76 21.01 5.33
CA MET A 1 8.09 19.58 5.10
C MET A 1 7.93 18.87 6.43
N ASP A 2 7.12 17.81 6.51
CA ASP A 2 6.89 17.10 7.78
C ASP A 2 8.16 16.34 8.20
N LEU A 3 8.36 16.08 9.50
CA LEU A 3 9.52 15.33 10.02
C LEU A 3 9.61 13.93 9.37
N ARG A 4 8.46 13.32 9.08
CA ARG A 4 8.38 12.04 8.38
C ARG A 4 8.89 12.10 6.94
N ASP A 5 8.64 13.20 6.25
CA ASP A 5 9.11 13.39 4.88
C ASP A 5 10.63 13.60 4.85
N VAL A 6 11.16 14.34 5.84
CA VAL A 6 12.61 14.46 6.07
C VAL A 6 13.23 13.09 6.33
N LEU A 7 12.62 12.27 7.22
CA LEU A 7 13.12 10.92 7.53
C LEU A 7 13.10 10.00 6.31
N LYS A 8 12.06 10.06 5.46
CA LYS A 8 12.01 9.28 4.20
C LYS A 8 13.11 9.69 3.24
N LEU A 9 13.40 10.98 3.11
CA LEU A 9 14.49 11.46 2.27
C LEU A 9 15.85 11.01 2.81
N LEU A 10 16.07 11.13 4.13
CA LEU A 10 17.31 10.65 4.74
C LEU A 10 17.51 9.15 4.55
N ALA A 11 16.44 8.36 4.66
CA ALA A 11 16.50 6.93 4.40
C ALA A 11 16.76 6.61 2.91
N LEU A 12 16.21 7.41 1.99
CA LEU A 12 16.40 7.25 0.55
C LEU A 12 17.84 7.57 0.11
N MET A 13 18.53 8.49 0.79
CA MET A 13 19.90 8.91 0.45
C MET A 13 20.99 8.17 1.23
N ALA A 14 20.61 7.17 2.04
CA ALA A 14 21.54 6.50 2.94
C ALA A 14 22.53 5.59 2.20
N ASP A 15 22.09 4.94 1.12
CA ASP A 15 22.92 4.06 0.30
C ASP A 15 24.02 4.80 -0.45
N GLU A 16 23.78 6.03 -0.89
CA GLU A 16 24.77 6.86 -1.59
C GLU A 16 25.98 7.18 -0.70
N ILE A 17 25.78 7.34 0.62
CA ILE A 17 26.87 7.53 1.58
C ILE A 17 27.72 6.26 1.66
N ILE A 18 27.07 5.09 1.75
CA ILE A 18 27.76 3.79 1.82
C ILE A 18 28.57 3.57 0.53
N VAL A 19 27.96 3.81 -0.62
CA VAL A 19 28.63 3.67 -1.93
C VAL A 19 29.79 4.66 -2.06
N GLY A 20 29.59 5.91 -1.66
CA GLY A 20 30.63 6.92 -1.69
C GLY A 20 31.83 6.54 -0.80
N VAL A 21 31.58 6.12 0.44
CA VAL A 21 32.63 5.63 1.35
C VAL A 21 33.35 4.42 0.76
N PHE A 22 32.61 3.47 0.20
CA PHE A 22 33.20 2.28 -0.43
C PHE A 22 34.10 2.63 -1.62
N ILE A 23 33.64 3.52 -2.50
CA ILE A 23 34.38 3.94 -3.70
C ILE A 23 35.60 4.78 -3.38
N PHE A 24 35.49 5.75 -2.47
CA PHE A 24 36.54 6.74 -2.25
C PHE A 24 37.49 6.39 -1.09
N LEU A 25 37.11 5.51 -0.16
CA LEU A 25 37.97 5.15 0.98
C LEU A 25 38.43 3.69 0.91
N ILE A 26 37.53 2.74 0.65
CA ILE A 26 37.84 1.30 0.74
C ILE A 26 38.57 0.80 -0.50
N LEU A 27 38.06 1.12 -1.70
CA LEU A 27 38.64 0.68 -2.98
C LEU A 27 40.12 1.09 -3.15
N PRO A 28 40.51 2.35 -2.84
CA PRO A 28 41.91 2.75 -2.89
C PRO A 28 42.81 1.98 -1.90
N GLU A 29 42.33 1.69 -0.68
CA GLU A 29 43.11 0.94 0.32
C GLU A 29 43.44 -0.49 -0.12
N ILE A 30 42.57 -1.12 -0.92
CA ILE A 30 42.78 -2.48 -1.45
C ILE A 30 43.52 -2.48 -2.80
N GLY A 31 44.05 -1.34 -3.24
CA GLY A 31 44.83 -1.20 -4.47
C GLY A 31 44.00 -1.08 -5.76
N VAL A 32 42.70 -0.80 -5.65
CA VAL A 32 41.83 -0.56 -6.79
C VAL A 32 41.59 0.94 -6.94
N GLU A 33 42.34 1.55 -7.85
CA GLU A 33 42.20 2.97 -8.15
C GLU A 33 41.14 3.19 -9.23
N ILE A 34 39.98 3.71 -8.82
CA ILE A 34 38.94 4.14 -9.76
C ILE A 34 39.23 5.60 -10.17
N PRO A 35 39.26 5.92 -11.48
CA PRO A 35 39.39 7.29 -11.93
C PRO A 35 38.30 8.18 -11.32
N LEU A 36 38.67 9.36 -10.82
CA LEU A 36 37.74 10.27 -10.13
C LEU A 36 36.47 10.55 -10.94
N TRP A 37 36.59 10.72 -12.26
CA TRP A 37 35.45 10.97 -13.14
C TRP A 37 34.46 9.79 -13.18
N ALA A 38 34.94 8.55 -13.10
CA ALA A 38 34.09 7.36 -13.07
C ALA A 38 33.37 7.23 -11.73
N GLY A 39 34.07 7.50 -10.61
CA GLY A 39 33.44 7.54 -9.28
C GLY A 39 32.37 8.63 -9.19
N LEU A 40 32.65 9.83 -9.70
CA LEU A 40 31.67 10.92 -9.77
C LEU A 40 30.49 10.60 -10.68
N LEU A 41 30.72 9.91 -11.80
CA LEU A 41 29.66 9.47 -12.69
C LEU A 41 28.71 8.47 -12.01
N VAL A 42 29.24 7.51 -11.25
CA VAL A 42 28.43 6.58 -10.45
C VAL A 42 27.58 7.35 -9.43
N MET A 43 28.19 8.26 -8.67
CA MET A 43 27.46 9.09 -7.70
C MET A 43 26.37 9.94 -8.36
N ALA A 44 26.66 10.55 -9.51
CA ALA A 44 25.69 11.36 -10.24
C ALA A 44 24.48 10.53 -10.71
N VAL A 45 24.70 9.30 -11.18
CA VAL A 45 23.62 8.39 -11.59
C VAL A 45 22.75 8.00 -10.40
N LEU A 46 23.35 7.70 -9.24
CA LEU A 46 22.60 7.35 -8.02
C LEU A 46 21.75 8.53 -7.51
N LEU A 47 22.33 9.74 -7.48
CA LEU A 47 21.57 10.94 -7.10
C LEU A 47 20.44 11.25 -8.10
N ALA A 48 20.66 11.03 -9.39
CA ALA A 48 19.62 11.19 -10.41
C ALA A 48 18.48 10.16 -10.23
N LYS A 49 18.82 8.91 -9.88
CA LYS A 49 17.86 7.85 -9.50
C LYS A 49 16.99 8.32 -8.33
N ASP A 50 17.59 8.83 -7.26
CA ASP A 50 16.84 9.32 -6.10
C ASP A 50 15.92 10.48 -6.44
N PHE A 51 16.42 11.45 -7.21
CA PHE A 51 15.63 12.61 -7.63
C PHE A 51 14.39 12.19 -8.42
N LEU A 52 14.52 11.16 -9.27
CA LEU A 52 13.41 10.61 -10.04
C LEU A 52 12.39 9.86 -9.16
N ILE A 53 12.86 9.17 -8.10
CA ILE A 53 12.02 8.37 -7.20
C ILE A 53 11.37 9.21 -6.09
N ALA A 54 12.02 10.30 -5.66
CA ALA A 54 11.58 11.13 -4.53
C ALA A 54 10.11 11.62 -4.62
N PRO A 55 9.57 12.05 -5.79
CA PRO A 55 8.16 12.43 -5.91
C PRO A 55 7.19 11.30 -5.59
N PHE A 56 7.54 10.04 -5.88
CA PHE A 56 6.69 8.87 -5.60
C PHE A 56 6.70 8.50 -4.12
N VAL A 57 7.86 8.64 -3.46
CA VAL A 57 8.04 8.38 -2.02
C VAL A 57 7.36 9.46 -1.17
N LEU A 58 7.49 10.72 -1.59
CA LEU A 58 6.89 11.88 -0.93
C LEU A 58 5.39 12.03 -1.26
N GLY A 59 4.95 11.68 -2.47
CA GLY A 59 3.56 11.77 -2.94
C GLY A 59 2.57 10.78 -2.33
N GLY A 60 2.95 10.11 -1.23
CA GLY A 60 2.04 9.22 -0.49
C GLY A 60 2.04 7.76 -0.97
N GLY A 61 2.89 7.36 -1.92
CA GLY A 61 3.05 5.95 -2.32
C GLY A 61 3.44 5.04 -1.15
N ALA A 62 4.28 5.54 -0.24
CA ALA A 62 4.64 4.84 0.99
C ALA A 62 3.58 4.93 2.10
N ASN A 63 2.56 5.78 1.96
CA ASN A 63 1.57 6.07 3.00
C ASN A 63 0.15 5.63 2.64
N LYS A 64 -0.09 5.12 1.42
CA LYS A 64 -1.18 4.18 1.22
C LYS A 64 -0.81 2.95 2.05
N LYS A 65 -1.24 2.91 3.31
CA LYS A 65 -1.48 1.62 3.96
C LYS A 65 -2.20 0.81 2.91
N PRO A 66 -1.64 -0.32 2.44
CA PRO A 66 -2.46 -1.23 1.69
C PRO A 66 -3.62 -1.50 2.63
N GLU A 67 -4.83 -1.13 2.23
CA GLU A 67 -6.00 -1.65 2.91
C GLU A 67 -5.91 -3.14 2.55
N VAL A 68 -5.34 -3.92 3.45
CA VAL A 68 -5.21 -5.37 3.37
C VAL A 68 -5.93 -5.89 4.59
N GLY A 69 -6.91 -6.76 4.36
CA GLY A 69 -7.75 -7.29 5.41
C GLY A 69 -9.24 -7.01 5.21
N PRO A 70 -10.08 -7.58 6.08
CA PRO A 70 -11.54 -7.47 6.04
C PRO A 70 -12.05 -6.03 6.17
N GLU A 71 -11.24 -5.11 6.69
CA GLU A 71 -11.58 -3.68 6.87
C GLU A 71 -11.88 -2.99 5.53
N ARG A 72 -11.30 -3.47 4.42
CA ARG A 72 -11.59 -3.01 3.05
C ARG A 72 -13.03 -3.16 2.62
N LEU A 73 -13.72 -4.14 3.20
CA LEU A 73 -15.08 -4.49 2.84
C LEU A 73 -16.05 -3.50 3.47
N ILE A 74 -15.69 -2.92 4.61
CA ILE A 74 -16.53 -1.99 5.37
C ILE A 74 -16.79 -0.73 4.54
N GLY A 75 -18.06 -0.34 4.45
CA GLY A 75 -18.54 0.79 3.66
C GLY A 75 -18.82 0.48 2.19
N ARG A 76 -18.36 -0.67 1.67
CA ARG A 76 -18.61 -1.09 0.28
C ARG A 76 -20.06 -1.57 0.10
N THR A 77 -20.53 -1.55 -1.14
CA THR A 77 -21.84 -2.09 -1.53
C THR A 77 -21.67 -3.47 -2.15
N ALA A 78 -22.37 -4.46 -1.60
CA ALA A 78 -22.43 -5.82 -2.13
C ALA A 78 -23.81 -6.12 -2.72
N LEU A 79 -23.87 -7.03 -3.69
CA LEU A 79 -25.11 -7.50 -4.32
C LEU A 79 -25.60 -8.77 -3.61
N VAL A 80 -26.84 -8.80 -3.16
CA VAL A 80 -27.46 -10.00 -2.61
C VAL A 80 -27.65 -11.04 -3.72
N VAL A 81 -27.06 -12.22 -3.57
CA VAL A 81 -27.18 -13.32 -4.55
C VAL A 81 -27.99 -14.49 -4.02
N GLU A 82 -28.12 -14.59 -2.70
CA GLU A 82 -29.04 -15.47 -1.97
C GLU A 82 -29.74 -14.61 -0.92
N ASP A 83 -31.06 -14.78 -0.76
CA ASP A 83 -31.88 -13.97 0.15
C ASP A 83 -31.27 -13.95 1.56
N LEU A 84 -31.18 -12.76 2.15
CA LEU A 84 -30.72 -12.55 3.51
C LEU A 84 -31.91 -12.58 4.46
N SER A 85 -32.03 -13.62 5.30
CA SER A 85 -33.09 -13.71 6.31
C SER A 85 -32.72 -14.51 7.57
N PRO A 86 -31.96 -13.94 8.52
CA PRO A 86 -31.12 -12.76 8.35
C PRO A 86 -29.80 -13.10 7.65
N GLU A 87 -29.43 -14.38 7.59
CA GLU A 87 -28.23 -14.85 6.90
C GLU A 87 -28.50 -15.25 5.45
N GLY A 88 -27.46 -15.23 4.63
CA GLY A 88 -27.47 -15.57 3.20
C GLY A 88 -26.13 -15.22 2.56
N VAL A 89 -26.12 -14.93 1.26
CA VAL A 89 -24.88 -14.72 0.49
C VAL A 89 -24.95 -13.44 -0.34
N VAL A 90 -23.88 -12.66 -0.26
CA VAL A 90 -23.66 -11.45 -1.07
C VAL A 90 -22.45 -11.61 -1.97
N LYS A 91 -22.41 -10.83 -3.05
CA LYS A 91 -21.31 -10.76 -4.00
C LYS A 91 -20.69 -9.37 -3.99
N LEU A 92 -19.38 -9.29 -3.78
CA LEU A 92 -18.58 -8.06 -3.86
C LEU A 92 -17.36 -8.32 -4.72
N ASP A 93 -17.09 -7.46 -5.70
CA ASP A 93 -15.90 -7.52 -6.57
C ASP A 93 -15.65 -8.92 -7.20
N GLY A 94 -16.70 -9.72 -7.41
CA GLY A 94 -16.61 -11.08 -7.96
C GLY A 94 -16.62 -12.20 -6.93
N GLU A 95 -16.37 -11.90 -5.66
CA GLU A 95 -16.28 -12.86 -4.56
C GLU A 95 -17.62 -13.07 -3.86
N LEU A 96 -17.86 -14.30 -3.38
CA LEU A 96 -19.04 -14.67 -2.60
C LEU A 96 -18.71 -14.63 -1.11
N TRP A 97 -19.55 -13.93 -0.35
CA TRP A 97 -19.39 -13.72 1.07
C TRP A 97 -20.66 -14.12 1.81
N LYS A 98 -20.50 -14.87 2.91
CA LYS A 98 -21.59 -15.06 3.87
C LYS A 98 -21.92 -13.70 4.47
N ALA A 99 -23.21 -13.38 4.54
CA ALA A 99 -23.67 -12.12 5.10
C ALA A 99 -24.78 -12.34 6.11
N GLU A 100 -24.88 -11.42 7.06
CA GLU A 100 -25.97 -11.31 8.02
C GLU A 100 -26.53 -9.88 7.95
N CYS A 101 -27.82 -9.76 7.68
CA CYS A 101 -28.54 -8.49 7.58
C CYS A 101 -28.96 -8.03 8.98
N LEU A 102 -28.45 -6.87 9.42
CA LEU A 102 -28.74 -6.34 10.75
C LEU A 102 -30.12 -5.66 10.84
N ASP A 103 -30.63 -5.15 9.72
CA ASP A 103 -31.88 -4.37 9.65
C ASP A 103 -33.07 -5.16 9.05
N GLY A 104 -32.99 -6.49 9.04
CA GLY A 104 -34.09 -7.38 8.69
C GLY A 104 -33.76 -8.35 7.57
N THR A 105 -34.46 -8.22 6.44
CA THR A 105 -34.31 -9.12 5.28
C THR A 105 -33.99 -8.33 4.02
N ALA A 106 -33.21 -8.93 3.13
CA ALA A 106 -32.90 -8.37 1.81
C ALA A 106 -33.00 -9.48 0.75
N LYS A 107 -33.65 -9.19 -0.37
CA LYS A 107 -33.90 -10.17 -1.42
C LYS A 107 -32.76 -10.23 -2.43
N ARG A 108 -32.62 -11.38 -3.08
CA ARG A 108 -31.71 -11.56 -4.21
C ARG A 108 -31.91 -10.45 -5.25
N GLY A 109 -30.80 -9.84 -5.66
CA GLY A 109 -30.76 -8.71 -6.58
C GLY A 109 -30.68 -7.34 -5.90
N GLU A 110 -30.93 -7.27 -4.58
CA GLU A 110 -30.81 -6.02 -3.83
C GLU A 110 -29.34 -5.68 -3.53
N LYS A 111 -29.09 -4.39 -3.25
CA LYS A 111 -27.77 -3.90 -2.86
C LYS A 111 -27.78 -3.56 -1.39
N VAL A 112 -26.78 -4.06 -0.67
CA VAL A 112 -26.61 -3.85 0.78
C VAL A 112 -25.25 -3.24 1.05
N LYS A 113 -25.14 -2.46 2.13
CA LYS A 113 -23.88 -1.84 2.55
C LYS A 113 -23.25 -2.68 3.65
N ILE A 114 -21.98 -3.04 3.49
CA ILE A 114 -21.23 -3.75 4.53
C ILE A 114 -20.89 -2.77 5.65
N THR A 115 -21.27 -3.07 6.88
CA THR A 115 -21.04 -2.22 8.06
C THR A 115 -19.96 -2.78 8.97
N ALA A 116 -19.74 -4.09 8.96
CA ALA A 116 -18.66 -4.73 9.71
C ALA A 116 -18.30 -6.10 9.12
N VAL A 117 -17.21 -6.69 9.63
CA VAL A 117 -16.82 -8.07 9.32
C VAL A 117 -16.65 -8.84 10.63
N ARG A 118 -17.26 -10.03 10.72
CA ARG A 118 -17.17 -10.93 11.87
C ARG A 118 -16.67 -12.29 11.40
N GLY A 119 -15.38 -12.57 11.61
CA GLY A 119 -14.75 -13.80 11.13
C GLY A 119 -14.78 -13.85 9.60
N THR A 120 -15.46 -14.85 9.04
CA THR A 120 -15.61 -15.04 7.59
C THR A 120 -16.95 -14.54 7.03
N LYS A 121 -17.77 -13.86 7.85
CA LYS A 121 -19.03 -13.24 7.41
C LYS A 121 -18.99 -11.72 7.48
N VAL A 122 -19.72 -11.08 6.58
CA VAL A 122 -19.93 -9.62 6.56
C VAL A 122 -21.27 -9.28 7.19
N LEU A 123 -21.30 -8.22 7.99
CA LEU A 123 -22.55 -7.65 8.51
C LEU A 123 -22.99 -6.56 7.54
N VAL A 124 -24.27 -6.56 7.18
CA VAL A 124 -24.79 -5.65 6.17
C VAL A 124 -26.07 -4.97 6.64
N GLU A 125 -26.31 -3.78 6.10
CA GLU A 125 -27.55 -3.03 6.24
C GLU A 125 -28.12 -2.70 4.87
N ARG A 126 -29.45 -2.68 4.73
CA ARG A 126 -30.06 -2.15 3.49
C ARG A 126 -29.72 -0.69 3.35
N ARG A 127 -29.47 -0.31 2.11
CA ARG A 127 -29.34 1.10 1.74
C ARG A 127 -30.76 1.65 1.58
N GLU A 128 -31.10 2.69 2.34
CA GLU A 128 -32.24 3.56 1.98
C GLU A 128 -32.09 4.10 0.55
#